data_AF-A0A7V1BWY3-F1
#
_entry.id   AF-A0A7V1BWY3-F1
#
_cell.length_a   1.000
_cell.length_b   1.000
_cell.length_c   1.000
_cell.angle_alpha   90.00
_cell.angle_beta   90.00
_cell.angle_gamma   90.00
#
_symmetry.space_group_name_H-M   'P 1'
#
loop_
_entity.id
_entity.type
_entity.pdbx_description
1 polymer ?
#
loop_
_entity_poly.entity_id
_entity_poly.type
_entity_poly.pdbx_seq_one_letter_code
_entity_poly.pdbx_strand_id
1 'polypeptide(L)'
;MNLLPIVIFLLLPLLVYTFISPKANIFGRVISIVNTDNARDIFLTFDDGPNGIWTEGVLEVLDRFNVKATFFLIRKNVEKYP
;
A
#
# COMPACT_ATOMS: atom_id res chain seq x y z
N MET A 1 -25.75 -33.66 9.04
CA MET A 1 -24.46 -33.05 8.62
C MET A 1 -24.20 -31.82 9.47
N ASN A 2 -23.01 -31.69 10.05
CA ASN A 2 -22.63 -30.48 10.78
C ASN A 2 -22.48 -29.31 9.78
N LEU A 3 -23.23 -28.21 9.97
CA LEU A 3 -23.20 -27.06 9.07
C LEU A 3 -21.96 -26.18 9.26
N LEU A 4 -21.30 -26.27 10.42
CA LEU A 4 -20.13 -25.45 10.77
C LEU A 4 -19.00 -25.47 9.71
N PRO A 5 -18.50 -26.63 9.23
CA PRO A 5 -17.44 -26.66 8.22
C PRO A 5 -17.84 -26.02 6.89
N ILE A 6 -19.13 -26.12 6.51
CA ILE A 6 -19.65 -25.51 5.27
C ILE A 6 -19.63 -23.99 5.41
N VAL A 7 -20.06 -23.46 6.56
CA VAL A 7 -20.04 -22.02 6.83
C VAL A 7 -18.61 -21.47 6.82
N ILE A 8 -17.65 -22.17 7.45
CA ILE A 8 -16.25 -21.76 7.43
C ILE A 8 -15.70 -21.75 6.00
N PHE A 9 -15.95 -22.81 5.22
CA PHE A 9 -15.48 -22.90 3.84
C PHE A 9 -16.02 -21.75 2.96
N LEU A 10 -17.24 -21.30 3.21
CA LEU A 10 -17.84 -20.19 2.46
C LEU A 10 -17.35 -18.80 2.94
N LEU A 11 -17.12 -18.62 4.25
CA LEU A 11 -16.72 -17.31 4.80
C LEU A 11 -15.20 -17.07 4.78
N LEU A 12 -14.39 -18.12 4.82
CA LEU A 12 -12.93 -18.00 4.89
C LEU A 12 -12.34 -17.27 3.67
N PRO A 13 -12.74 -17.53 2.41
CA PRO A 13 -12.21 -16.80 1.26
C PRO A 13 -12.54 -15.31 1.31
N LEU A 14 -13.75 -14.96 1.78
CA LEU A 14 -14.15 -13.57 1.97
C LEU A 14 -13.29 -12.89 3.03
N LEU A 15 -13.05 -13.57 4.16
CA LEU A 15 -12.15 -13.08 5.21
C LEU A 15 -10.74 -12.87 4.64
N VAL A 16 -10.18 -13.86 3.96
CA VAL A 16 -8.86 -13.77 3.33
C VAL A 16 -8.77 -12.59 2.35
N TYR A 17 -9.79 -12.40 1.51
CA TYR A 17 -9.85 -11.25 0.60
C TYR A 17 -9.77 -9.91 1.34
N THR A 18 -10.45 -9.77 2.48
CA THR A 18 -10.45 -8.51 3.25
C THR A 18 -9.09 -8.15 3.86
N PHE A 19 -8.22 -9.13 4.14
CA PHE A 19 -6.89 -8.88 4.70
C PHE A 19 -5.80 -8.79 3.63
N ILE A 20 -5.96 -9.47 2.49
CA ILE A 20 -4.93 -9.49 1.44
C ILE A 20 -5.14 -8.36 0.43
N SER A 21 -6.38 -7.89 0.23
CA SER A 21 -6.63 -6.86 -0.77
C SER A 21 -6.41 -5.46 -0.19
N PRO A 22 -5.46 -4.66 -0.71
CA PRO A 22 -5.33 -3.26 -0.31
C PRO A 22 -6.52 -2.40 -0.76
N LYS A 23 -7.44 -2.94 -1.56
CA LYS A 23 -8.71 -2.29 -1.94
C LYS A 23 -9.85 -2.61 -0.97
N ALA A 24 -9.61 -3.47 0.03
CA ALA A 24 -10.62 -3.81 1.00
C ALA A 24 -10.92 -2.58 1.87
N ASN A 25 -12.17 -2.12 1.84
CA ASN A 25 -12.61 -0.96 2.62
C ASN A 25 -12.95 -1.32 4.08
N ILE A 26 -12.41 -2.42 4.61
CA ILE A 26 -12.73 -2.93 5.95
C ILE A 26 -12.17 -2.04 7.07
N PHE A 27 -11.03 -1.38 6.82
CA PHE A 27 -10.38 -0.47 7.77
C PHE A 27 -10.61 1.02 7.45
N GLY A 28 -11.41 1.32 6.43
CA GLY A 28 -11.66 2.69 5.96
C GLY A 28 -11.70 2.75 4.44
N ARG A 29 -12.06 3.93 3.92
CA ARG A 29 -12.15 4.17 2.48
C ARG A 29 -10.75 4.24 1.88
N VAL A 30 -10.48 3.37 0.91
CA VAL A 30 -9.28 3.42 0.07
C VAL A 30 -9.57 4.23 -1.19
N ILE A 31 -8.81 5.29 -1.41
CA ILE A 31 -8.91 6.12 -2.62
C ILE A 31 -7.73 5.74 -3.53
N SER A 32 -8.00 4.96 -4.58
CA SER A 32 -6.98 4.55 -5.56
C SER A 32 -7.06 5.30 -6.89
N ILE A 33 -8.14 6.06 -7.11
CA ILE A 33 -8.37 6.87 -8.30
C ILE A 33 -8.99 8.19 -7.84
N VAL A 34 -8.42 9.29 -8.30
CA VAL A 34 -8.94 10.64 -8.08
C VAL A 34 -8.85 11.41 -9.38
N ASN A 35 -9.90 12.15 -9.74
CA ASN A 35 -9.83 13.10 -10.84
C ASN A 35 -9.10 14.35 -10.36
N THR A 36 -8.05 14.74 -11.07
CA THR A 36 -7.15 15.83 -10.69
C THR A 36 -7.26 17.02 -11.62
N ASP A 37 -8.30 17.11 -12.46
CA ASP A 37 -8.44 18.15 -13.49
C ASP A 37 -8.45 19.58 -12.90
N ASN A 38 -8.84 19.71 -11.61
CA ASN A 38 -8.84 20.97 -10.86
C ASN A 38 -7.85 20.98 -9.67
N ALA A 39 -7.07 19.91 -9.47
CA ALA A 39 -6.08 19.85 -8.40
C ALA A 39 -4.78 20.51 -8.90
N ARG A 40 -4.31 21.55 -8.20
CA ARG A 40 -3.12 22.28 -8.62
C ARG A 40 -1.82 21.56 -8.28
N ASP A 41 -1.79 20.72 -7.25
CA ASP A 41 -0.59 19.99 -6.83
C ASP A 41 -0.94 18.61 -6.24
N ILE A 42 -0.27 17.55 -6.72
CA ILE A 42 -0.29 16.20 -6.13
C ILE A 42 1.03 16.02 -5.40
N PHE A 43 0.97 15.59 -4.13
CA PHE A 43 2.15 15.27 -3.33
C PHE A 43 2.24 13.76 -3.13
N LEU A 44 3.36 13.17 -3.53
CA LEU A 44 3.64 11.75 -3.30
C LEU A 44 4.34 11.58 -1.95
N THR A 45 3.81 10.68 -1.12
CA THR A 45 4.39 10.28 0.15
C THR A 45 4.50 8.77 0.24
N PHE A 46 5.60 8.27 0.80
CA PHE A 46 5.85 6.84 0.99
C PHE A 46 6.21 6.57 2.45
N ASP A 47 5.56 5.59 3.06
CA ASP A 47 5.76 5.19 4.45
C ASP A 47 6.60 3.90 4.54
N ASP A 48 7.07 3.59 5.74
CA ASP A 48 7.68 2.31 6.12
C ASP A 48 9.03 1.93 5.44
N GLY A 49 9.64 2.86 4.69
CA GLY A 49 10.97 2.69 4.12
C GLY A 49 12.13 2.92 5.10
N PRO A 50 13.40 2.81 4.65
CA PRO A 50 13.83 2.25 3.38
C PRO A 50 13.73 0.71 3.38
N ASN A 51 13.56 0.11 2.21
CA ASN A 51 13.52 -1.33 2.05
C ASN A 51 14.29 -1.69 0.80
N GLY A 52 15.46 -2.31 0.96
CA GLY A 52 16.42 -2.72 -0.09
C GLY A 52 15.95 -2.50 -1.53
N ILE A 53 15.53 -3.57 -2.20
CA ILE A 53 15.19 -3.54 -3.65
C ILE A 53 13.99 -2.63 -3.95
N TRP A 54 13.04 -2.48 -3.03
CA TRP A 54 11.79 -1.76 -3.31
C TRP A 54 11.96 -0.24 -3.28
N THR A 55 12.69 0.29 -2.31
CA THR A 55 12.96 1.73 -2.23
C THR A 55 13.82 2.19 -3.40
N GLU A 56 14.82 1.40 -3.79
CA GLU A 56 15.64 1.69 -4.99
C GLU A 56 14.77 1.78 -6.25
N GLY A 57 13.90 0.79 -6.50
CA GLY A 57 13.01 0.82 -7.67
C GLY A 57 12.04 2.00 -7.69
N VAL A 58 11.53 2.43 -6.52
CA VAL A 58 10.70 3.64 -6.43
C VAL A 58 11.52 4.89 -6.76
N LEU A 59 12.74 5.01 -6.23
CA LEU A 59 13.63 6.15 -6.50
C LEU A 59 14.00 6.24 -7.98
N GLU A 60 14.29 5.12 -8.64
CA GLU A 60 14.57 5.08 -10.09
C GLU A 60 13.40 5.60 -10.94
N VAL A 61 12.17 5.25 -10.57
CA VAL A 61 10.97 5.73 -11.28
C VAL A 61 10.77 7.22 -11.03
N LEU A 62 10.91 7.69 -9.78
CA LEU A 62 10.78 9.11 -9.45
C LEU A 62 11.83 9.95 -10.19
N ASP A 63 13.08 9.49 -10.25
CA ASP A 63 14.17 10.15 -10.97
C ASP A 63 13.90 10.20 -12.48
N ARG A 64 13.47 9.08 -13.08
CA ARG A 64 13.12 9.00 -14.52
C ARG A 64 12.08 10.04 -14.93
N PHE A 65 11.11 10.34 -14.07
CA PHE A 65 10.07 11.33 -14.34
C PHE A 65 10.36 12.71 -13.75
N ASN A 66 11.53 12.89 -13.10
CA ASN A 66 11.93 14.12 -12.41
C ASN A 66 10.87 14.60 -11.40
N VAL A 67 10.30 13.66 -10.64
CA VAL A 67 9.25 13.92 -9.65
C VAL A 67 9.84 13.85 -8.24
N LYS A 68 9.49 14.82 -7.40
CA LYS A 68 9.85 14.80 -5.97
C LYS A 68 8.78 14.11 -5.14
N ALA A 69 9.21 13.42 -4.08
CA ALA A 69 8.33 12.77 -3.11
C ALA A 69 8.90 12.93 -1.69
N THR A 70 8.05 12.72 -0.68
CA THR A 70 8.44 12.67 0.74
C THR A 70 8.45 11.23 1.23
N PHE A 71 9.46 10.85 2.01
CA PHE A 71 9.57 9.51 2.60
C PHE A 71 9.50 9.60 4.12
N PHE A 72 8.55 8.89 4.73
CA PHE A 72 8.44 8.71 6.17
C PHE A 72 9.14 7.41 6.57
N LEU A 73 10.38 7.54 7.04
CA LEU A 73 11.29 6.42 7.24
C LEU A 73 11.16 5.80 8.64
N ILE A 74 11.40 4.49 8.73
CA ILE A 74 11.54 3.78 10.00
C ILE A 74 13.01 3.72 10.38
N ARG A 75 13.34 4.15 11.60
CA ARG A 75 14.71 4.14 12.14
C ARG A 75 15.47 2.82 11.88
N LYS A 76 14.91 1.68 12.28
CA LYS A 76 15.56 0.36 12.14
C LYS A 76 15.91 0.03 10.69
N ASN A 77 15.11 0.55 9.75
CA ASN A 77 15.29 0.32 8.33
C ASN A 77 16.38 1.23 7.78
N VAL A 78 16.45 2.49 8.22
CA VAL A 78 17.55 3.41 7.89
C VAL A 78 18.89 2.87 8.40
N GLU A 79 18.93 2.35 9.63
CA GLU A 79 20.16 1.74 10.16
C GLU A 79 20.62 0.53 9.33
N LYS A 80 19.68 -0.19 8.70
CA LYS A 80 19.96 -1.36 7.85
C LYS A 80 20.26 -1.01 6.40
N TYR A 81 19.67 0.08 5.90
CA TYR A 81 19.74 0.55 4.52
C TYR A 81 19.97 2.07 4.54
N PRO A 82 21.19 2.52 4.92
CA PRO A 82 21.50 3.95 5.08
C PRO A 82 21.59 4.70 3.75
#